data_AF-A0A6B3GFK1-F1
#
_entry.id   AF-A0A6B3GFK1-F1
#
_cell.length_a   1.000
_cell.length_b   1.000
_cell.length_c   1.000
_cell.angle_alpha   90.00
_cell.angle_beta   90.00
_cell.angle_gamma   90.00
#
_symmetry.space_group_name_H-M   'P 1'
#
loop_
_entity.id
_entity.type
_entity.pdbx_description
1 polymer ?
#
loop_
_entity_poly.entity_id
_entity_poly.type
_entity_poly.pdbx_seq_one_letter_code
_entity_poly.pdbx_strand_id
1 'polypeptide(L)'
;EIYQNCNIFNDGAFEVLKDKEQAAEAVIRLEHGQPILFGSQEPKGVVRDPATGDLQVVAVTEENRSQVLVHDAHAESPTTAFALSRLADADTLHHTPIGVLRSVERPVYDTLMSDQLDAAVEREGKGDLASLLAGNDTWTVIG
;
A
#
# COMPACT_ATOMS: atom_id res chain seq x y z
N GLU A 1 -5.20 7.11 -2.89
CA GLU A 1 -6.33 7.27 -3.81
C GLU A 1 -7.29 8.32 -3.26
N ILE A 2 -8.04 9.00 -4.12
CA ILE A 2 -9.05 9.98 -3.72
C ILE A 2 -10.32 9.64 -4.49
N TYR A 3 -11.40 9.26 -3.79
CA TYR A 3 -12.72 9.13 -4.40
C TYR A 3 -13.26 10.51 -4.75
N GLN A 4 -13.46 10.78 -6.04
CA GLN A 4 -13.89 12.08 -6.53
C GLN A 4 -15.15 11.93 -7.38
N ASN A 5 -16.23 12.57 -6.93
CA ASN A 5 -17.49 12.63 -7.68
C ASN A 5 -17.32 13.50 -8.94
N CYS A 6 -17.93 13.08 -10.05
CA CYS A 6 -18.03 13.90 -11.25
C CYS A 6 -19.50 14.27 -11.47
N ASN A 7 -19.91 15.45 -11.01
CA ASN A 7 -21.32 15.86 -11.05
C ASN A 7 -21.96 15.87 -12.45
N ILE A 8 -21.17 15.94 -13.53
CA ILE A 8 -21.69 15.98 -14.89
C ILE A 8 -21.99 14.57 -15.42
N PHE A 9 -21.11 13.61 -15.15
CA PHE A 9 -21.13 12.30 -15.80
C PHE A 9 -21.42 11.13 -14.86
N ASN A 10 -21.23 11.33 -13.56
CA ASN A 10 -21.35 10.28 -12.55
C ASN A 10 -21.75 10.91 -11.21
N ASP A 11 -22.84 11.67 -11.22
CA ASP A 11 -23.30 12.35 -10.02
C ASP A 11 -23.85 11.34 -9.00
N GLY A 12 -23.52 11.55 -7.74
CA GLY A 12 -23.96 10.70 -6.64
C GLY A 12 -23.17 9.40 -6.47
N ALA A 13 -22.12 9.16 -7.26
CA ALA A 13 -21.42 7.86 -7.30
C ALA A 13 -20.80 7.42 -5.97
N PHE A 14 -20.49 8.38 -5.09
CA PHE A 14 -19.85 8.14 -3.79
C PHE A 14 -20.67 8.68 -2.63
N GLU A 15 -21.98 8.90 -2.79
CA GLU A 15 -22.82 9.46 -1.71
C GLU A 15 -22.82 8.55 -0.47
N VAL A 16 -22.78 7.23 -0.66
CA VAL A 16 -22.63 6.23 0.42
C VAL A 16 -21.38 6.47 1.28
N LEU A 17 -20.31 7.02 0.69
CA LEU A 17 -19.04 7.30 1.38
C LEU A 17 -18.93 8.75 1.88
N LYS A 18 -19.83 9.63 1.44
CA LYS A 18 -19.77 11.09 1.66
C LYS A 18 -20.83 11.56 2.65
N ASP A 19 -22.05 11.02 2.57
CA ASP A 19 -23.10 11.29 3.53
C ASP A 19 -22.67 10.77 4.90
N LYS A 20 -22.83 11.58 5.95
CA LYS A 20 -22.24 11.27 7.27
C LYS A 20 -22.84 10.03 7.90
N GLU A 21 -24.13 9.80 7.70
CA GLU A 21 -24.85 8.67 8.31
C GLU A 21 -24.52 7.39 7.56
N GLN A 22 -24.54 7.43 6.21
CA GLN A 22 -24.17 6.27 5.39
C GLN A 22 -22.70 5.92 5.53
N ALA A 23 -21.82 6.93 5.55
CA ALA A 23 -20.38 6.72 5.68
C ALA A 23 -20.00 6.09 7.01
N ALA A 24 -20.73 6.36 8.09
CA ALA A 24 -20.48 5.71 9.38
C ALA A 24 -20.68 4.19 9.31
N GLU A 25 -21.56 3.71 8.43
CA GLU A 25 -21.84 2.29 8.21
C GLU A 25 -21.03 1.67 7.06
N ALA A 26 -20.59 2.47 6.09
CA ALA A 26 -19.90 1.99 4.89
C ALA A 26 -18.38 2.13 4.93
N VAL A 27 -17.85 3.15 5.62
CA VAL A 27 -16.42 3.48 5.61
C VAL A 27 -15.71 2.85 6.81
N ILE A 28 -14.63 2.13 6.53
CA ILE A 28 -13.67 1.64 7.52
C ILE A 28 -12.52 2.66 7.61
N ARG A 29 -12.54 3.50 8.64
CA ARG A 29 -11.47 4.48 8.89
C ARG A 29 -10.25 3.77 9.47
N LEU A 30 -9.13 3.80 8.75
CA LEU A 30 -7.88 3.16 9.16
C LEU A 30 -6.97 4.17 9.86
N GLU A 31 -6.69 3.93 11.14
CA GLU A 31 -5.75 4.68 11.95
C GLU A 31 -4.71 3.73 12.55
N HIS A 32 -3.42 4.05 12.37
CA HIS A 32 -2.35 3.17 12.87
C HIS A 32 -2.42 3.05 14.40
N GLY A 33 -2.26 1.82 14.89
CA GLY A 33 -2.32 1.48 16.31
C GLY A 33 -3.74 1.42 16.89
N GLN A 34 -4.79 1.68 16.09
CA GLN A 34 -6.18 1.58 16.54
C GLN A 34 -6.84 0.27 16.08
N PRO A 35 -7.75 -0.30 16.89
CA PRO A 35 -8.64 -1.37 16.43
C PRO A 35 -9.45 -0.94 15.21
N ILE A 36 -9.59 -1.84 14.23
CA ILE A 36 -10.34 -1.57 13.01
C ILE A 36 -11.84 -1.77 13.30
N LEU A 37 -12.48 -0.69 13.74
CA LEU A 37 -13.88 -0.62 14.12
C LEU A 37 -14.61 0.45 13.30
N PHE A 38 -15.88 0.20 13.00
CA PHE A 38 -16.78 1.14 12.31
C PHE A 38 -18.25 0.75 12.57
N GLY A 39 -19.20 1.48 12.01
CA GLY A 39 -20.63 1.32 12.32
C GLY A 39 -21.02 2.16 13.54
N SER A 40 -22.10 2.94 13.38
CA SER A 40 -22.64 3.86 14.39
C SER A 40 -23.78 3.24 15.20
N GLN A 41 -24.62 2.44 14.54
CA GLN A 41 -25.77 1.77 15.16
C GLN A 41 -25.40 0.38 15.67
N GLU A 42 -24.66 -0.36 14.85
CA GLU A 42 -24.19 -1.71 15.17
C GLU A 42 -22.67 -1.75 14.96
N PRO A 43 -21.87 -1.85 16.04
CA PRO A 43 -20.42 -1.83 15.92
C PRO A 43 -19.95 -3.05 15.15
N LYS A 44 -19.21 -2.80 14.07
CA LYS A 44 -18.57 -3.79 13.21
C LYS A 44 -17.06 -3.69 13.35
N GLY A 45 -16.39 -4.80 13.10
CA GLY A 45 -14.94 -4.89 13.20
C GLY A 45 -14.37 -5.82 12.14
N VAL A 46 -13.09 -5.61 11.82
CA VAL A 46 -12.36 -6.48 10.90
C VAL A 46 -11.58 -7.51 11.71
N VAL A 47 -11.84 -8.80 11.43
CA VAL A 47 -11.14 -9.93 12.04
C VAL A 47 -10.45 -10.76 10.97
N ARG A 48 -9.46 -11.57 11.37
CA ARG A 48 -8.81 -12.54 10.49
C ARG A 48 -9.39 -13.93 10.74
N ASP A 49 -9.89 -14.57 9.68
CA ASP A 49 -10.30 -15.96 9.74
C ASP A 49 -9.06 -16.86 10.00
N PRO A 50 -9.02 -17.67 11.07
CA PRO A 50 -7.86 -18.50 11.40
C PRO A 50 -7.70 -19.72 10.48
N ALA A 51 -8.75 -20.14 9.77
CA ALA A 51 -8.73 -21.27 8.85
C ALA A 51 -8.29 -20.86 7.44
N THR A 52 -8.77 -19.73 6.92
CA THR A 52 -8.41 -19.26 5.56
C THR A 52 -7.34 -18.18 5.54
N GLY A 53 -7.20 -17.43 6.63
CA GLY A 53 -6.35 -16.24 6.69
C GLY A 53 -6.98 -14.99 6.10
N ASP A 54 -8.20 -15.06 5.58
CA ASP A 54 -8.89 -13.91 4.98
C ASP A 54 -9.34 -12.89 6.03
N LEU A 55 -9.54 -11.65 5.59
CA LEU A 55 -10.17 -10.64 6.42
C LEU A 55 -11.67 -10.63 6.19
N GLN A 56 -12.42 -10.54 7.28
CA GLN A 56 -13.87 -10.48 7.25
C GLN A 56 -14.37 -9.39 8.18
N VAL A 57 -15.48 -8.78 7.79
CA VAL A 57 -16.24 -7.86 8.63
C VAL A 57 -17.23 -8.66 9.46
N VAL A 58 -17.23 -8.46 10.77
CA VAL A 58 -18.16 -9.11 11.70
C VAL A 58 -18.83 -8.06 12.59
N ALA A 59 -20.03 -8.37 13.07
CA ALA A 59 -20.60 -7.65 14.19
C ALA A 59 -19.75 -7.89 15.45
N VAL A 60 -19.45 -6.82 16.18
CA VAL A 60 -18.60 -6.89 17.38
C VAL A 60 -19.46 -7.16 18.60
N THR A 61 -19.08 -8.18 19.34
CA THR A 61 -19.65 -8.56 20.64
C THR A 61 -18.54 -8.56 21.68
N GLU A 62 -18.89 -8.67 22.96
CA GLU A 62 -17.87 -8.69 24.03
C GLU A 62 -16.95 -9.93 23.91
N GLU A 63 -17.47 -11.04 23.39
CA GLU A 63 -16.75 -12.30 23.23
C GLU A 63 -15.73 -12.25 22.07
N ASN A 64 -16.03 -11.52 20.99
CA ASN A 64 -15.16 -11.48 19.81
C ASN A 64 -14.31 -10.20 19.72
N ARG A 65 -14.51 -9.22 20.61
CA ARG A 65 -13.82 -7.93 20.59
C ARG A 65 -12.30 -8.06 20.58
N SER A 66 -11.75 -9.06 21.27
CA SER A 66 -10.31 -9.34 21.31
C SER A 66 -9.72 -9.84 19.99
N GLN A 67 -10.56 -10.29 19.06
CA GLN A 67 -10.17 -10.79 17.73
C GLN A 67 -10.10 -9.68 16.68
N VAL A 68 -10.65 -8.49 16.99
CA VAL A 68 -10.60 -7.34 16.08
C VAL A 68 -9.14 -6.94 15.87
N LEU A 69 -8.76 -6.82 14.61
CA LEU A 69 -7.40 -6.47 14.25
C LEU A 69 -7.11 -5.03 14.64
N VAL A 70 -5.93 -4.82 15.20
CA VAL A 70 -5.33 -3.49 15.35
C VAL A 70 -4.60 -3.16 14.05
N HIS A 71 -4.91 -2.01 13.46
CA HIS A 71 -4.32 -1.60 12.19
C HIS A 71 -2.84 -1.24 12.37
N ASP A 72 -1.97 -1.98 11.69
CA ASP A 72 -0.55 -1.66 11.60
C ASP A 72 -0.17 -1.23 10.18
N ALA A 73 -0.23 0.08 9.92
CA ALA A 73 0.25 0.66 8.67
C ALA A 73 1.75 0.42 8.41
N HIS A 74 2.55 0.16 9.45
CA HIS A 74 4.00 -0.02 9.36
C HIS A 74 4.43 -1.49 9.27
N ALA A 75 3.46 -2.42 9.19
CA ALA A 75 3.75 -3.84 9.05
C ALA A 75 4.70 -4.12 7.88
N GLU A 76 5.79 -4.84 8.16
CA GLU A 76 6.80 -5.19 7.16
C GLU A 76 6.15 -5.97 6.00
N SER A 77 5.32 -6.96 6.34
CA SER A 77 4.57 -7.74 5.36
C SER A 77 3.39 -6.93 4.78
N PRO A 78 3.22 -6.88 3.44
CA PRO A 78 2.10 -6.21 2.81
C PRO A 78 0.77 -6.98 2.92
N THR A 79 0.76 -8.20 3.47
CA THR A 79 -0.41 -9.11 3.44
C THR A 79 -1.67 -8.46 4.00
N THR A 80 -1.60 -7.84 5.18
CA THR A 80 -2.77 -7.20 5.80
C THR A 80 -3.24 -6.01 4.97
N ALA A 81 -2.33 -5.17 4.47
CA ALA A 81 -2.69 -4.02 3.64
C ALA A 81 -3.42 -4.43 2.36
N PHE A 82 -2.95 -5.48 1.68
CA PHE A 82 -3.64 -6.02 0.50
C PHE A 82 -4.95 -6.72 0.81
N ALA A 83 -5.07 -7.36 1.99
CA ALA A 83 -6.33 -7.95 2.40
C ALA A 83 -7.37 -6.87 2.74
N LEU A 84 -6.96 -5.79 3.41
CA LEU A 84 -7.82 -4.63 3.70
C LEU A 84 -8.35 -4.02 2.40
N SER A 85 -7.50 -3.82 1.38
CA SER A 85 -7.92 -3.22 0.11
C SER A 85 -8.95 -4.03 -0.67
N ARG A 86 -9.21 -5.29 -0.28
CA ARG A 86 -10.20 -6.18 -0.91
C ARG A 86 -11.50 -6.30 -0.13
N LEU A 87 -11.63 -5.62 1.01
CA LEU A 87 -12.87 -5.63 1.79
C LEU A 87 -14.00 -4.84 1.13
N ALA A 88 -13.65 -3.81 0.34
CA ALA A 88 -14.63 -2.96 -0.31
C ALA A 88 -15.49 -3.78 -1.28
N ASP A 89 -16.80 -3.70 -1.09
CA ASP A 89 -17.76 -4.25 -2.03
C ASP A 89 -17.85 -3.35 -3.28
N ALA A 90 -17.64 -3.93 -4.46
CA ALA A 90 -17.50 -3.16 -5.69
C ALA A 90 -18.82 -2.52 -6.17
N ASP A 91 -19.96 -3.09 -5.80
CA ASP A 91 -21.28 -2.64 -6.26
C ASP A 91 -21.91 -1.65 -5.29
N THR A 92 -21.72 -1.87 -3.99
CA THR A 92 -22.35 -1.10 -2.92
C THR A 92 -21.43 -0.10 -2.25
N LEU A 93 -20.11 -0.24 -2.43
CA LEU A 93 -19.07 0.52 -1.73
C LEU A 93 -19.08 0.35 -0.20
N HIS A 94 -19.83 -0.63 0.33
CA HIS A 94 -19.74 -0.96 1.75
C HIS A 94 -18.37 -1.57 2.07
N HIS A 95 -17.98 -1.42 3.34
CA HIS A 95 -16.71 -1.91 3.87
C HIS A 95 -15.48 -1.29 3.19
N THR A 96 -15.62 -0.06 2.67
CA THR A 96 -14.54 0.65 1.98
C THR A 96 -13.50 1.15 2.99
N PRO A 97 -12.25 0.65 2.97
CA PRO A 97 -11.20 1.18 3.81
C PRO A 97 -10.71 2.53 3.30
N ILE A 98 -10.62 3.51 4.20
CA ILE A 98 -10.09 4.85 3.91
C ILE A 98 -9.05 5.22 4.98
N GLY A 99 -7.89 5.66 4.51
CA GLY A 99 -6.77 6.05 5.35
C GLY A 99 -5.45 5.57 4.75
N VAL A 100 -4.41 5.49 5.59
CA VAL A 100 -3.13 4.92 5.19
C VAL A 100 -3.19 3.41 5.38
N LEU A 101 -3.34 2.66 4.29
CA LEU A 101 -3.33 1.19 4.33
C LEU A 101 -1.94 0.65 4.68
N ARG A 102 -0.87 1.30 4.17
CA ARG A 102 0.52 0.95 4.42
C ARG A 102 1.44 2.15 4.27
N SER A 103 2.39 2.29 5.18
CA SER A 103 3.46 3.27 5.17
C SER A 103 4.73 2.57 5.68
N VAL A 104 5.68 2.28 4.80
CA VAL A 104 6.92 1.58 5.17
C VAL A 104 8.11 2.24 4.52
N GLU A 105 9.25 2.20 5.20
CA GLU A 105 10.52 2.63 4.66
C GLU A 105 11.17 1.46 3.93
N ARG A 106 11.51 1.65 2.65
CA ARG A 106 12.22 0.67 1.83
C ARG A 106 13.17 1.40 0.88
N PRO A 107 14.31 0.80 0.51
CA PRO A 107 15.19 1.38 -0.49
C PRO A 107 14.44 1.66 -1.79
N VAL A 108 14.76 2.80 -2.41
CA VAL A 108 14.20 3.18 -3.71
C VAL A 108 15.19 2.82 -4.82
N TYR A 109 14.64 2.54 -6.00
CA TYR A 109 15.43 2.07 -7.13
C TYR A 109 16.59 3.00 -7.48
N ASP A 110 16.35 4.31 -7.52
CA ASP A 110 17.36 5.31 -7.93
C ASP A 110 18.58 5.31 -6.99
N THR A 111 18.36 5.34 -5.68
CA THR A 111 19.44 5.24 -4.69
C THR A 111 20.22 3.94 -4.85
N LEU A 112 19.53 2.80 -4.98
CA LEU A 112 20.20 1.52 -5.19
C LEU A 112 21.00 1.47 -6.50
N MET A 113 20.52 2.12 -7.55
CA MET A 113 21.21 2.21 -8.84
C MET A 113 22.46 3.09 -8.72
N SER A 114 22.36 4.24 -8.08
CA SER A 114 23.51 5.12 -7.79
C SER A 114 24.58 4.39 -6.97
N ASP A 115 24.18 3.71 -5.89
CA ASP A 115 25.09 2.95 -5.03
C ASP A 115 25.84 1.86 -5.83
N GLN A 116 25.16 1.20 -6.78
CA GLN A 116 25.78 0.20 -7.66
C GLN A 116 26.82 0.82 -8.60
N LEU A 117 26.54 2.00 -9.17
CA LEU A 117 27.49 2.70 -10.05
C LEU A 117 28.73 3.17 -9.27
N ASP A 118 28.52 3.75 -8.09
CA ASP A 118 29.61 4.21 -7.24
C ASP A 118 30.52 3.06 -6.81
N ALA A 119 29.95 1.93 -6.41
CA ALA A 119 30.71 0.72 -6.08
C ALA A 119 31.52 0.17 -7.27
N ALA A 120 30.98 0.26 -8.50
CA ALA A 120 31.70 -0.15 -9.70
C ALA A 120 32.88 0.78 -9.99
N VAL A 121 32.69 2.10 -9.85
CA VAL A 121 33.75 3.09 -10.03
C VAL A 121 34.84 2.97 -8.96
N GLU A 122 34.47 2.68 -7.72
CA GLU A 122 35.44 2.46 -6.63
C GLU A 122 36.31 1.21 -6.90
N ARG A 123 35.70 0.12 -7.38
CA ARG A 123 36.40 -1.15 -7.63
C ARG A 123 37.24 -1.14 -8.90
N GLU A 124 36.70 -0.59 -9.99
CA GLU A 124 37.27 -0.74 -11.34
C GLU A 124 37.81 0.59 -11.90
N GLY A 125 37.71 1.66 -11.12
CA GLY A 125 38.06 3.01 -11.54
C GLY A 125 36.98 3.64 -12.42
N LYS A 126 37.17 4.91 -12.80
CA LYS A 126 36.23 5.66 -13.64
C LYS A 126 36.09 5.12 -15.07
N GLY A 127 36.89 4.12 -15.43
CA GLY A 127 37.11 3.70 -16.81
C GLY A 127 37.89 4.76 -17.61
N ASP A 128 38.51 4.30 -18.69
CA ASP A 128 39.07 5.19 -19.71
C ASP A 128 38.47 4.82 -21.06
N LEU A 129 37.71 5.76 -21.62
CA LEU A 129 37.05 5.56 -22.91
C LEU A 129 38.06 5.34 -24.04
N ALA A 130 39.22 6.00 -23.98
CA ALA A 130 40.24 5.83 -25.00
C ALA A 130 40.81 4.40 -24.94
N SER A 131 41.15 3.91 -23.75
CA SER A 131 41.57 2.51 -23.54
C SER A 131 40.48 1.50 -23.97
N LEU A 132 39.20 1.78 -23.68
CA LEU A 132 38.09 0.90 -24.10
C LEU A 132 37.97 0.82 -25.62
N LEU A 133 38.06 1.97 -26.30
CA LEU A 133 37.93 2.05 -27.77
C LEU A 133 39.15 1.51 -28.50
N ALA A 134 40.34 1.70 -27.93
CA ALA A 134 41.56 1.07 -28.43
C ALA A 134 41.41 -0.46 -28.34
N GLY A 135 40.85 -0.97 -27.24
CA GLY A 135 40.85 -2.40 -26.96
C GLY A 135 42.28 -2.91 -26.72
N ASN A 136 42.42 -4.23 -26.59
CA ASN A 136 43.70 -4.83 -26.20
C ASN A 136 44.68 -5.02 -27.37
N ASP A 137 44.20 -4.90 -28.61
CA ASP A 137 44.96 -5.24 -29.83
C ASP A 137 45.10 -4.03 -30.77
N THR A 138 45.78 -2.97 -30.32
CA THR A 138 46.14 -1.84 -31.19
C THR A 138 47.60 -1.90 -31.63
N TRP A 139 47.87 -1.37 -32.82
CA TRP A 139 49.23 -1.08 -33.28
C TRP A 139 49.34 0.37 -33.76
N THR A 140 50.49 0.99 -33.52
CA THR A 140 50.80 2.35 -34.00
C THR A 140 51.63 2.26 -35.27
N VAL A 141 51.25 2.99 -36.33
CA VAL A 141 52.06 3.12 -37.55
C VAL A 141 52.96 4.34 -37.39
N ILE A 142 54.28 4.15 -37.42
CA ILE A 142 55.28 5.23 -37.38
C ILE A 142 55.67 5.54 -38.83
N GLY A 143 55.49 6.80 -39.23
CA GLY A 143 55.92 7.34 -40.53
C GLY A 143 57.32 7.94 -40.49
#